data_AF-D3Z3J0-F1
#
_entry.id   AF-D3Z3J0-F1
#
_cell.length_a   1.000
_cell.length_b   1.000
_cell.length_c   1.000
_cell.angle_alpha   90.00
_cell.angle_beta   90.00
_cell.angle_gamma   90.00
#
_symmetry.space_group_name_H-M   'P 1'
#
loop_
_entity.id
_entity.type
_entity.pdbx_description
1 polymer ?
#
loop_
_entity_poly.entity_id
_entity_poly.type
_entity_poly.pdbx_seq_one_letter_code
_entity_poly.pdbx_strand_id
1 'polypeptide(L)'
;MASKRITQETFDAAVRENIEEFEMGTEEAIREAVEQFESQGVDLSNIVKTIPKVSLDGLQEPTHSVLQALNDLQESLTGSRLQEVSAHLVRFCDQCKQQKASRYLAAQKGAYPILLAAWQ
;
A
#
# COMPACT_ATOMS: atom_id res chain seq x y z
N MET A 1 27.31 2.02 -5.88
CA MET A 1 27.02 1.11 -4.74
C MET A 1 25.52 0.86 -4.72
N ALA A 2 25.07 -0.37 -4.51
CA ALA A 2 23.64 -0.64 -4.40
C ALA A 2 23.11 -0.03 -3.11
N SER A 3 22.06 0.79 -3.18
CA SER A 3 21.42 1.35 -1.98
C SER A 3 20.72 0.24 -1.21
N LYS A 4 20.74 0.28 0.13
CA LYS A 4 20.00 -0.68 0.96
C LYS A 4 18.50 -0.49 0.70
N ARG A 5 17.72 -1.56 0.78
CA ARG A 5 16.26 -1.53 0.58
C ARG A 5 15.56 -2.31 1.69
N ILE A 6 14.35 -1.90 2.01
CA ILE A 6 13.44 -2.58 2.94
C ILE A 6 12.14 -2.93 2.24
N THR A 7 11.30 -3.74 2.88
CA THR A 7 9.95 -4.02 2.38
C THR A 7 8.95 -2.99 2.92
N GLN A 8 7.75 -2.93 2.32
CA GLN A 8 6.67 -2.08 2.82
C GLN A 8 6.29 -2.49 4.25
N GLU A 9 6.24 -3.80 4.54
CA GLU A 9 5.90 -4.32 5.86
C GLU A 9 6.91 -3.90 6.93
N THR A 10 8.21 -3.85 6.59
CA THR A 10 9.24 -3.34 7.49
C THR A 10 9.04 -1.86 7.81
N PHE A 11 8.70 -1.05 6.80
CA PHE A 11 8.42 0.37 7.01
C PHE A 11 7.15 0.59 7.83
N ASP A 12 6.06 -0.10 7.47
CA ASP A 12 4.78 0.01 8.17
C ASP A 12 4.87 -0.45 9.64
N ALA A 13 5.69 -1.48 9.93
CA ALA A 13 5.94 -1.93 11.28
C ALA A 13 6.65 -0.86 12.13
N ALA A 14 7.68 -0.22 11.58
CA ALA A 14 8.39 0.87 12.27
C ALA A 14 7.48 2.07 12.54
N VAL A 15 6.64 2.46 11.56
CA VAL A 15 5.64 3.53 11.77
C VAL A 15 4.63 3.14 12.84
N ARG A 16 4.19 1.88 12.87
CA ARG A 16 3.25 1.39 13.89
C ARG A 16 3.89 1.40 15.28
N GLU A 17 5.12 0.93 15.41
CA GLU A 17 5.91 0.97 16.66
C GLU A 17 6.04 2.40 17.17
N ASN A 18 6.38 3.36 16.29
CA ASN A 18 6.44 4.79 16.62
C ASN A 18 5.11 5.33 17.19
N ILE A 19 3.97 4.89 16.63
CA ILE A 19 2.64 5.31 17.10
C ILE A 19 2.28 4.63 18.43
N GLU A 20 2.49 3.31 18.54
CA GLU A 20 2.02 2.51 19.67
C GLU A 20 2.93 2.60 20.89
N GLU A 21 4.24 2.59 20.69
CA GLU A 21 5.23 2.56 21.78
C GLU A 21 5.65 3.95 22.24
N PHE A 22 5.62 4.93 21.34
CA PHE A 22 6.04 6.31 21.61
C PHE A 22 4.90 7.33 21.56
N GLU A 23 3.65 6.86 21.39
CA GLU A 23 2.42 7.68 21.36
C GLU A 23 2.48 8.83 20.32
N MET A 24 3.26 8.65 19.26
CA MET A 24 3.47 9.68 18.24
C MET A 24 2.22 9.90 17.39
N GLY A 25 2.04 11.14 16.91
CA GLY A 25 1.06 11.42 15.87
C GLY A 25 1.40 10.72 14.56
N THR A 26 0.39 10.32 13.78
CA THR A 26 0.54 9.65 12.48
C THR A 26 1.60 10.28 11.56
N GLU A 27 1.51 11.58 11.31
CA GLU A 27 2.44 12.28 10.40
C GLU A 27 3.85 12.36 10.98
N GLU A 28 3.96 12.47 12.30
CA GLU A 28 5.24 12.48 13.02
C GLU A 28 5.91 11.12 12.96
N ALA A 29 5.18 10.04 13.25
CA ALA A 29 5.67 8.67 13.17
C ALA A 29 6.18 8.31 11.77
N ILE A 30 5.47 8.73 10.71
CA ILE A 30 5.92 8.56 9.32
C ILE A 30 7.22 9.33 9.08
N ARG A 31 7.26 10.61 9.46
CA ARG A 31 8.44 11.46 9.26
C ARG A 31 9.66 10.87 9.95
N GLU A 32 9.51 10.45 11.21
CA GLU A 32 10.61 9.85 11.97
C GLU A 32 11.08 8.53 11.36
N ALA A 33 10.18 7.64 10.94
CA ALA A 33 10.57 6.40 10.27
C ALA A 33 11.33 6.68 8.96
N VAL A 34 10.89 7.70 8.19
CA VAL A 34 11.60 8.13 6.97
C VAL A 34 13.01 8.60 7.31
N GLU A 35 13.17 9.49 8.28
CA GLU A 35 14.49 10.00 8.70
C GLU A 35 15.40 8.88 9.23
N GLN A 36 14.85 7.97 10.03
CA GLN A 36 15.57 6.83 10.58
C GLN A 36 16.13 5.91 9.50
N PHE A 37 15.33 5.55 8.48
CA PHE A 37 15.79 4.67 7.40
C PHE A 37 16.72 5.38 6.42
N GLU A 38 16.43 6.64 6.07
CA GLU A 38 17.27 7.42 5.15
C GLU A 38 18.66 7.68 5.77
N SER A 39 18.74 7.95 7.08
CA SER A 39 20.03 8.11 7.79
C SER A 39 20.91 6.85 7.77
N GLN A 40 20.31 5.66 7.64
CA GLN A 40 21.00 4.38 7.51
C GLN A 40 21.38 4.02 6.06
N GLY A 41 21.08 4.92 5.11
CA GLY A 41 21.34 4.74 3.68
C GLY A 41 20.33 3.82 2.99
N VAL A 42 19.10 3.72 3.51
CA VAL A 42 18.01 2.97 2.86
C VAL A 42 17.34 3.83 1.80
N ASP A 43 17.16 3.26 0.61
CA ASP A 43 16.38 3.85 -0.48
C ASP A 43 14.89 3.55 -0.29
N LEU A 44 14.12 4.60 0.04
CA LEU A 44 12.67 4.54 0.26
C LEU A 44 11.85 4.91 -1.00
N SER A 45 12.45 5.03 -2.18
CA SER A 45 11.76 5.50 -3.39
C SER A 45 10.62 4.59 -3.88
N ASN A 46 10.58 3.34 -3.40
CA ASN A 46 9.54 2.36 -3.69
C ASN A 46 8.60 2.08 -2.51
N ILE A 47 8.76 2.81 -1.39
CA ILE A 47 7.95 2.65 -0.18
C ILE A 47 6.82 3.68 -0.18
N VAL A 48 5.61 3.22 0.09
CA VAL A 48 4.43 4.04 0.31
C VAL A 48 4.54 4.67 1.70
N LYS A 49 4.62 5.99 1.76
CA LYS A 49 4.80 6.76 3.00
C LYS A 49 3.47 7.30 3.55
N THR A 50 2.41 6.52 3.46
CA THR A 50 1.06 6.86 3.95
C THR A 50 0.56 5.74 4.83
N ILE A 51 -0.24 6.02 5.85
CA ILE A 51 -0.71 4.97 6.76
C ILE A 51 -1.73 4.05 6.05
N PRO A 52 -1.65 2.72 6.25
CA PRO A 52 -2.70 1.80 5.88
C PRO A 52 -4.04 2.19 6.53
N LYS A 53 -5.11 2.29 5.74
CA LYS A 53 -6.42 2.63 6.29
C LYS A 53 -6.98 1.43 7.05
N VAL A 54 -7.41 1.66 8.29
CA VAL A 54 -8.21 0.69 9.05
C VAL A 54 -9.58 0.57 8.37
N SER A 55 -10.05 -0.66 8.17
CA SER A 55 -11.39 -0.88 7.63
C SER A 55 -12.45 -0.40 8.62
N LEU A 56 -13.55 0.20 8.13
CA LEU A 56 -14.61 0.81 8.97
C LEU A 56 -15.27 -0.17 9.94
N ASP A 57 -15.25 -1.44 9.57
CA ASP A 57 -15.77 -2.60 10.29
C ASP A 57 -14.76 -3.20 11.29
N GLY A 58 -13.51 -2.73 11.32
CA GLY A 58 -12.48 -3.15 12.30
C GLY A 58 -12.04 -4.62 12.19
N LEU A 59 -12.63 -5.39 11.27
CA LEU A 59 -12.39 -6.83 11.10
C LEU A 59 -11.22 -7.16 10.15
N GLN A 60 -10.78 -6.19 9.34
CA GLN A 60 -9.68 -6.38 8.40
C GLN A 60 -8.40 -5.67 8.87
N GLU A 61 -7.27 -6.32 8.61
CA GLU A 61 -5.97 -5.70 8.85
C GLU A 61 -5.83 -4.39 8.08
N PRO A 62 -5.26 -3.34 8.69
CA PRO A 62 -5.04 -2.05 8.04
C PRO A 62 -4.30 -2.24 6.71
N THR A 63 -4.86 -1.68 5.63
CA THR A 63 -4.33 -1.89 4.27
C THR A 63 -4.18 -0.58 3.52
N HIS A 64 -3.12 -0.46 2.72
CA HIS A 64 -2.89 0.69 1.85
C HIS A 64 -4.00 0.84 0.81
N SER A 65 -4.42 2.07 0.50
CA SER A 65 -5.54 2.30 -0.43
C SER A 65 -5.37 1.68 -1.81
N VAL A 66 -4.13 1.55 -2.31
CA VAL A 66 -3.86 0.85 -3.58
C VAL A 66 -4.13 -0.65 -3.49
N LEU A 67 -3.84 -1.27 -2.34
CA LEU A 67 -4.06 -2.70 -2.10
C LEU A 67 -5.54 -2.99 -1.80
N GLN A 68 -6.22 -2.12 -1.04
CA GLN A 68 -7.69 -2.14 -0.94
C GLN A 68 -8.33 -2.08 -2.33
N ALA A 69 -7.86 -1.16 -3.18
CA ALA A 69 -8.40 -1.05 -4.54
C ALA A 69 -8.19 -2.32 -5.38
N LEU A 70 -7.05 -2.99 -5.19
CA LEU A 70 -6.72 -4.24 -5.87
C LEU A 70 -7.53 -5.43 -5.34
N ASN A 71 -7.72 -5.52 -4.03
CA ASN A 71 -8.51 -6.58 -3.40
C ASN A 71 -9.97 -6.53 -3.84
N ASP A 72 -10.62 -5.36 -3.77
CA ASP A 72 -12.02 -5.24 -4.20
C ASP A 72 -12.20 -5.56 -5.70
N LEU A 73 -11.18 -5.23 -6.53
CA LEU A 73 -11.15 -5.63 -7.94
C LEU A 73 -11.12 -7.16 -8.06
N GLN A 74 -10.21 -7.82 -7.34
CA GLN A 74 -10.10 -9.28 -7.33
C GLN A 74 -11.38 -9.96 -6.84
N GLU A 75 -12.01 -9.43 -5.80
CA GLU A 75 -13.29 -9.93 -5.27
C GLU A 75 -14.43 -9.73 -6.27
N SER A 76 -14.40 -8.65 -7.05
CA SER A 76 -15.41 -8.40 -8.10
C SER A 76 -15.28 -9.40 -9.24
N LEU A 77 -14.04 -9.70 -9.66
CA LEU A 77 -13.75 -10.70 -10.69
C LEU A 77 -14.16 -12.10 -10.22
N THR A 78 -13.75 -12.48 -9.00
CA THR A 78 -14.07 -13.80 -8.42
C THR A 78 -15.58 -13.97 -8.20
N GLY A 79 -16.26 -12.89 -7.78
CA GLY A 79 -17.71 -12.87 -7.59
C GLY A 79 -18.53 -12.67 -8.87
N SER A 80 -17.89 -12.59 -10.05
CA SER A 80 -18.56 -12.31 -11.34
C SER A 80 -19.40 -11.02 -11.36
N ARG A 81 -19.03 -10.01 -10.56
CA ARG A 81 -19.69 -8.70 -10.46
C ARG A 81 -19.14 -7.73 -11.49
N LEU A 82 -19.34 -8.03 -12.77
CA LEU A 82 -18.74 -7.30 -13.89
C LEU A 82 -19.07 -5.80 -13.90
N GLN A 83 -20.25 -5.43 -13.40
CA GLN A 83 -20.67 -4.03 -13.26
C GLN A 83 -19.78 -3.22 -12.30
N GLU A 84 -19.17 -3.87 -11.30
CA GLU A 84 -18.29 -3.24 -10.31
C GLU A 84 -16.83 -3.19 -10.76
N VAL A 85 -16.42 -4.11 -11.64
CA VAL A 85 -15.04 -4.22 -12.15
C VAL A 85 -14.54 -2.90 -12.74
N SER A 86 -15.37 -2.22 -13.55
CA SER A 86 -15.01 -0.94 -14.17
C SER A 86 -14.73 0.15 -13.13
N ALA A 87 -15.56 0.27 -12.10
CA ALA A 87 -15.40 1.23 -11.02
C ALA A 87 -14.14 0.93 -10.19
N HIS A 88 -13.89 -0.34 -9.88
CA HIS A 88 -12.69 -0.76 -9.16
C HIS A 88 -11.40 -0.56 -9.97
N LEU A 89 -11.42 -0.78 -11.29
CA LEU A 89 -10.30 -0.47 -12.18
C LEU A 89 -9.97 1.02 -12.20
N VAL A 90 -10.98 1.90 -12.31
CA VAL A 90 -10.79 3.36 -12.25
C VAL A 90 -10.16 3.74 -10.91
N ARG A 91 -10.73 3.26 -9.80
CA ARG A 91 -10.19 3.53 -8.46
C ARG A 91 -8.76 3.05 -8.30
N PHE A 92 -8.45 1.82 -8.73
CA PHE A 92 -7.08 1.28 -8.70
C PHE A 92 -6.11 2.10 -9.56
N CYS A 93 -6.54 2.51 -10.75
CA CYS A 93 -5.76 3.38 -11.63
C CYS A 93 -5.43 4.71 -10.95
N ASP A 94 -6.39 5.32 -10.27
CA ASP A 94 -6.18 6.59 -9.55
C ASP A 94 -5.22 6.42 -8.37
N GLN A 95 -5.27 5.30 -7.64
CA GLN A 95 -4.27 4.99 -6.60
C GLN A 95 -2.86 4.82 -7.18
N CYS A 96 -2.75 4.21 -8.37
CA CYS A 96 -1.48 4.03 -9.08
C CYS A 96 -0.88 5.34 -9.61
N LYS A 97 -1.71 6.34 -9.94
CA LYS A 97 -1.28 7.66 -10.40
C LYS A 97 -0.69 8.54 -9.29
N GLN A 98 -1.14 8.37 -8.04
CA GLN A 98 -0.71 9.22 -6.92
C GLN A 98 0.80 9.15 -6.68
N GLN A 99 1.38 7.96 -6.65
CA GLN A 99 2.82 7.79 -6.43
C GLN A 99 3.36 6.52 -7.09
N LYS A 100 4.64 6.56 -7.47
CA LYS A 100 5.33 5.40 -8.05
C LYS A 100 5.37 4.21 -7.09
N ALA A 101 5.55 4.47 -5.79
CA ALA A 101 5.57 3.43 -4.77
C ALA A 101 4.28 2.60 -4.73
N SER A 102 3.11 3.21 -4.98
CA SER A 102 1.82 2.49 -5.06
C SER A 102 1.83 1.40 -6.13
N ARG A 103 2.40 1.71 -7.31
CA ARG A 103 2.54 0.74 -8.41
C ARG A 103 3.47 -0.39 -8.04
N TYR A 104 4.57 -0.07 -7.36
CA TYR A 104 5.54 -1.06 -6.91
C TYR A 104 4.92 -2.01 -5.89
N LEU A 105 4.24 -1.46 -4.86
CA LEU A 105 3.55 -2.23 -3.84
C LEU A 105 2.46 -3.13 -4.44
N ALA A 106 1.62 -2.59 -5.33
CA ALA A 106 0.58 -3.37 -6.00
C ALA A 106 1.18 -4.52 -6.85
N ALA A 107 2.27 -4.26 -7.57
CA ALA A 107 2.98 -5.28 -8.33
C ALA A 107 3.51 -6.41 -7.44
N GLN A 108 4.10 -6.07 -6.29
CA GLN A 108 4.58 -7.07 -5.30
C GLN A 108 3.44 -7.91 -4.71
N LYS A 109 2.21 -7.36 -4.69
CA LYS A 109 1.00 -8.04 -4.18
C LYS A 109 0.14 -8.64 -5.28
N GLY A 110 0.70 -8.89 -6.46
CA GLY A 110 0.02 -9.67 -7.50
C GLY A 110 -0.92 -8.87 -8.40
N ALA A 111 -0.70 -7.56 -8.57
CA ALA A 111 -1.55 -6.75 -9.45
C ALA A 111 -1.60 -7.27 -10.90
N TYR A 112 -0.48 -7.76 -11.45
CA TYR A 112 -0.42 -8.19 -12.85
C TYR A 112 -1.43 -9.30 -13.23
N PRO A 113 -1.47 -10.46 -12.54
CA PRO A 113 -2.46 -11.49 -12.86
C PRO A 113 -3.90 -11.01 -12.66
N ILE A 114 -4.18 -10.17 -11.66
CA ILE A 114 -5.52 -9.62 -11.41
C ILE A 114 -5.95 -8.71 -12.56
N LEU A 115 -5.07 -7.81 -13.02
CA LEU A 115 -5.34 -6.91 -14.15
C LEU A 115 -5.50 -7.67 -15.47
N LEU A 116 -4.72 -8.74 -15.68
CA LEU A 116 -4.86 -9.60 -16.85
C LEU A 116 -6.23 -10.29 -16.86
N ALA A 117 -6.68 -10.81 -15.72
CA ALA A 117 -8.00 -11.41 -15.57
C ALA A 117 -9.14 -10.40 -15.77
N ALA A 118 -8.93 -9.13 -15.42
CA ALA A 118 -9.92 -8.06 -15.64
C ALA A 118 -10.10 -7.67 -17.12
N TRP A 119 -9.14 -8.02 -17.97
CA TRP A 119 -9.19 -7.73 -19.40
C TRP A 119 -9.83 -8.85 -20.24
N GLN A 120 -9.80 -10.09 -19.72
CA GLN A 120 -10.36 -11.28 -20.37
C GLN A 120 -11.88 -11.36 -20.22
#